data_AF-E3PWQ3-F1
#
_entry.id   AF-E3PWQ3-F1
#
_cell.length_a   1.000
_cell.length_b   1.000
_cell.length_c   1.000
_cell.angle_alpha   90.00
_cell.angle_beta   90.00
_cell.angle_gamma   90.00
#
_symmetry.space_group_name_H-M   'P 1'
#
loop_
_entity.id
_entity.type
_entity.pdbx_description
1 polymer ?
#
loop_
_entity_poly.entity_id
_entity_poly.type
_entity_poly.pdbx_seq_one_letter_code
_entity_poly.pdbx_strand_id
1 'polypeptide(L)'
;MNYIIQIIILAIFLILFINWLSQKAFQKKLNSLQAILITENNPDKYIEENTKLLETTKNLYNKSLIYINISAGHAVKKSYRKSKEALKNIPEKGLRGINRVVYFSNLAYYHFKLAETKEAIKIVEDNKKEFDLYQNHSLLGKHIKLNQVYYLKAKKELDTARELLGKLKTEYTDEKYLQELSEVKL
;
A
#
# COMPACT_ATOMS: atom_id res chain seq x y z
N MET A 1 -18.29 -45.75 11.53
CA MET A 1 -17.13 -44.82 11.70
C MET A 1 -16.81 -44.05 10.42
N ASN A 2 -16.79 -44.68 9.24
CA ASN A 2 -16.47 -44.00 7.95
C ASN A 2 -17.46 -42.91 7.51
N TYR A 3 -18.77 -43.07 7.73
CA TYR A 3 -19.77 -42.08 7.30
C TYR A 3 -19.67 -40.75 8.06
N ILE A 4 -19.39 -40.78 9.36
CA ILE A 4 -19.21 -39.56 10.17
C ILE A 4 -17.98 -38.79 9.68
N ILE A 5 -16.88 -39.51 9.41
CA ILE A 5 -15.64 -38.91 8.87
C ILE A 5 -15.90 -38.28 7.49
N GLN A 6 -16.65 -38.97 6.60
CA GLN A 6 -17.01 -38.44 5.28
C GLN A 6 -17.87 -37.16 5.37
N ILE A 7 -18.86 -37.13 6.28
CA ILE A 7 -19.70 -35.94 6.50
C ILE A 7 -18.86 -34.76 7.01
N ILE A 8 -17.93 -35.01 7.94
CA ILE A 8 -17.03 -33.96 8.46
C ILE A 8 -16.14 -33.41 7.34
N ILE A 9 -15.53 -34.28 6.52
CA ILE A 9 -14.69 -33.86 5.40
C ILE A 9 -15.49 -33.01 4.41
N LEU A 10 -16.71 -33.44 4.05
CA LEU A 10 -17.58 -32.69 3.15
C LEU A 10 -17.96 -31.32 3.72
N ALA A 11 -18.27 -31.25 5.02
CA ALA A 11 -18.58 -29.99 5.70
C ALA A 11 -17.39 -29.02 5.70
N ILE A 12 -16.18 -29.53 6.00
CA ILE A 12 -14.94 -28.73 5.93
C ILE A 12 -14.71 -28.22 4.50
N PHE A 13 -14.84 -29.08 3.50
CA PHE A 13 -14.68 -28.69 2.10
C PHE A 13 -15.67 -27.59 1.69
N LEU A 14 -16.94 -27.72 2.07
CA LEU A 14 -17.97 -26.71 1.80
C LEU A 14 -17.64 -25.36 2.45
N ILE A 15 -17.19 -25.36 3.71
CA ILE A 15 -16.78 -24.14 4.43
C ILE A 15 -15.59 -23.47 3.71
N LEU A 16 -14.57 -24.25 3.32
CA LEU A 16 -13.42 -23.74 2.58
C LEU A 16 -13.84 -23.17 1.21
N PHE A 17 -14.74 -23.83 0.51
CA PHE A 17 -15.24 -23.39 -0.79
C PHE A 17 -16.03 -22.08 -0.69
N ILE A 18 -16.92 -21.94 0.30
CA ILE A 18 -17.67 -20.70 0.56
C ILE A 18 -16.72 -19.55 0.90
N ASN A 19 -15.70 -19.80 1.73
CA ASN A 19 -14.68 -18.80 2.07
C ASN A 19 -13.89 -18.37 0.82
N TRP A 20 -13.53 -19.31 -0.05
CA TRP A 20 -12.85 -19.01 -1.32
C TRP A 20 -13.69 -18.15 -2.26
N LEU A 21 -14.99 -18.48 -2.43
CA LEU A 21 -15.91 -17.67 -3.24
C LEU A 21 -16.04 -16.25 -2.70
N SER A 22 -16.17 -16.12 -1.37
CA SER A 22 -16.27 -14.83 -0.69
C SER A 22 -15.00 -13.99 -0.89
N GLN A 23 -13.82 -14.62 -0.81
CA GLN A 23 -12.55 -13.93 -1.06
C GLN A 23 -12.40 -13.49 -2.52
N LYS A 24 -12.84 -14.32 -3.47
CA LYS A 24 -12.83 -13.99 -4.90
C LYS A 24 -13.77 -12.82 -5.22
N ALA A 25 -14.97 -12.81 -4.64
CA ALA A 25 -15.92 -11.72 -4.77
C ALA A 25 -15.35 -10.41 -4.19
N PHE A 26 -14.72 -10.48 -3.02
CA PHE A 26 -14.05 -9.35 -2.40
C PHE A 26 -12.95 -8.77 -3.30
N GLN A 27 -12.05 -9.61 -3.85
CA GLN A 27 -10.98 -9.13 -4.73
C GLN A 27 -11.53 -8.52 -6.02
N LYS A 28 -12.59 -9.09 -6.59
CA LYS A 28 -13.25 -8.51 -7.76
C LYS A 28 -13.80 -7.11 -7.44
N LYS A 29 -14.44 -6.94 -6.28
CA LYS A 29 -14.94 -5.63 -5.83
C LYS A 29 -13.78 -4.66 -5.61
N LEU A 30 -12.74 -5.05 -4.88
CA LEU A 30 -11.58 -4.20 -4.60
C LEU A 30 -10.89 -3.72 -5.89
N ASN A 31 -10.71 -4.62 -6.87
CA ASN A 31 -10.14 -4.30 -8.17
C ASN A 31 -11.05 -3.36 -8.97
N SER A 32 -12.37 -3.54 -8.93
CA SER A 32 -13.31 -2.63 -9.61
C SER A 32 -13.23 -1.20 -9.09
N LEU A 33 -12.92 -1.01 -7.79
CA LEU A 33 -12.77 0.33 -7.22
C LEU A 33 -11.52 1.05 -7.72
N GLN A 34 -10.47 0.34 -8.14
CA GLN A 34 -9.23 0.98 -8.61
C GLN A 34 -9.46 1.88 -9.82
N ALA A 35 -10.42 1.53 -10.69
CA ALA A 35 -10.78 2.34 -11.85
C ALA A 35 -11.26 3.76 -11.46
N ILE A 36 -11.91 3.91 -10.29
CA ILE A 36 -12.36 5.22 -9.79
C ILE A 36 -11.16 6.14 -9.54
N LEU A 37 -10.06 5.60 -9.00
CA LEU A 37 -8.87 6.39 -8.71
C LEU A 37 -7.99 6.58 -9.95
N ILE A 38 -7.82 5.53 -10.76
CA ILE A 38 -6.85 5.52 -11.86
C ILE A 38 -7.44 6.14 -13.13
N THR A 39 -8.66 5.76 -13.49
CA THR A 39 -9.32 6.14 -14.75
C THR A 39 -10.23 7.36 -14.56
N GLU A 40 -11.13 7.33 -13.57
CA GLU A 40 -12.03 8.47 -13.31
C GLU A 40 -11.32 9.64 -12.62
N ASN A 41 -10.12 9.40 -12.06
CA ASN A 41 -9.34 10.36 -11.26
C ASN A 41 -10.17 11.03 -10.15
N ASN A 42 -11.06 10.26 -9.51
CA ASN A 42 -11.99 10.74 -8.50
C ASN A 42 -11.64 10.18 -7.10
N PRO A 43 -10.69 10.81 -6.38
CA PRO A 43 -10.25 10.29 -5.09
C PRO A 43 -11.35 10.33 -4.02
N ASP A 44 -12.31 11.26 -4.09
CA ASP A 44 -13.38 11.36 -3.09
C ASP A 44 -14.38 10.22 -3.21
N LYS A 45 -14.85 9.92 -4.42
CA LYS A 45 -15.68 8.74 -4.68
C LYS A 45 -14.95 7.45 -4.34
N TYR A 46 -13.64 7.38 -4.62
CA TYR A 46 -12.84 6.22 -4.26
C TYR A 46 -12.77 5.99 -2.74
N ILE A 47 -12.55 7.06 -1.96
CA ILE A 47 -12.55 6.98 -0.49
C ILE A 47 -13.94 6.58 0.02
N GLU A 48 -15.01 7.17 -0.51
CA GLU A 48 -16.38 6.88 -0.13
C GLU A 48 -16.73 5.40 -0.35
N GLU A 49 -16.48 4.87 -1.56
CA GLU A 49 -16.80 3.48 -1.89
C GLU A 49 -15.95 2.47 -1.11
N ASN A 50 -14.68 2.79 -0.83
CA ASN A 50 -13.87 1.95 0.06
C ASN A 50 -14.38 2.03 1.52
N THR A 51 -14.86 3.18 1.97
CA THR A 51 -15.44 3.32 3.32
C THR A 51 -16.72 2.49 3.47
N LYS A 52 -17.62 2.52 2.49
CA LYS A 52 -18.81 1.63 2.45
C LYS A 52 -18.43 0.14 2.45
N LEU A 53 -17.39 -0.22 1.69
CA LEU A 53 -16.89 -1.60 1.67
C LEU A 53 -16.29 -2.02 3.03
N LEU A 54 -15.64 -1.09 3.73
CA LEU A 54 -15.05 -1.34 5.05
C LEU A 54 -16.11 -1.71 6.10
N GLU A 55 -17.25 -1.02 6.10
CA GLU A 55 -18.36 -1.23 7.04
C GLU A 55 -18.91 -2.65 6.99
N THR A 56 -18.96 -3.23 5.79
CA THR A 56 -19.51 -4.59 5.57
C THR A 56 -18.44 -5.69 5.65
N THR A 57 -17.16 -5.33 5.62
CA THR A 57 -16.06 -6.30 5.62
C THR A 57 -15.74 -6.77 7.04
N LYS A 58 -15.85 -8.07 7.32
CA LYS A 58 -15.54 -8.64 8.64
C LYS A 58 -14.07 -9.09 8.79
N ASN A 59 -13.48 -9.59 7.71
CA ASN A 59 -12.13 -10.17 7.73
C ASN A 59 -11.05 -9.08 7.92
N LEU A 60 -10.17 -9.25 8.91
CA LEU A 60 -9.15 -8.25 9.27
C LEU A 60 -8.12 -8.00 8.16
N TYR A 61 -7.74 -9.03 7.41
CA TYR A 61 -6.83 -8.87 6.26
C TYR A 61 -7.49 -8.03 5.17
N ASN A 62 -8.75 -8.32 4.83
CA ASN A 62 -9.51 -7.54 3.85
C ASN A 62 -9.71 -6.08 4.33
N LYS A 63 -10.00 -5.85 5.61
CA LYS A 63 -10.03 -4.48 6.17
C LYS A 63 -8.71 -3.75 5.98
N SER A 64 -7.58 -4.45 6.16
CA SER A 64 -6.25 -3.87 5.98
C SER A 64 -6.02 -3.37 4.54
N LEU A 65 -6.45 -4.15 3.54
CA LEU A 65 -6.39 -3.74 2.14
C LEU A 65 -7.25 -2.50 1.85
N ILE A 66 -8.44 -2.43 2.44
CA ILE A 66 -9.34 -1.28 2.28
C ILE A 66 -8.72 -0.02 2.92
N TYR A 67 -8.10 -0.12 4.10
CA TYR A 67 -7.42 1.03 4.71
C TYR A 67 -6.22 1.50 3.89
N ILE A 68 -5.44 0.59 3.29
CA ILE A 68 -4.38 0.94 2.34
C ILE A 68 -4.94 1.73 1.14
N ASN A 69 -6.08 1.31 0.61
CA ASN A 69 -6.78 2.01 -0.47
C ASN A 69 -7.27 3.40 -0.04
N ILE A 70 -7.97 3.51 1.10
CA ILE A 70 -8.42 4.81 1.63
C ILE A 70 -7.23 5.75 1.82
N SER A 71 -6.12 5.23 2.33
CA SER A 71 -4.87 5.98 2.46
C SER A 71 -4.35 6.52 1.12
N ALA A 72 -4.36 5.68 0.08
CA ALA A 72 -3.96 6.08 -1.27
C ALA A 72 -4.88 7.16 -1.85
N GLY A 73 -6.20 7.05 -1.64
CA GLY A 73 -7.17 8.07 -2.03
C GLY A 73 -6.87 9.43 -1.40
N HIS A 74 -6.59 9.46 -0.09
CA HIS A 74 -6.16 10.69 0.58
C HIS A 74 -4.80 11.20 0.09
N ALA A 75 -3.88 10.31 -0.30
CA ALA A 75 -2.55 10.69 -0.75
C ALA A 75 -2.57 11.38 -2.11
N VAL A 76 -3.44 10.94 -3.04
CA VAL A 76 -3.69 11.63 -4.31
C VAL A 76 -4.15 13.08 -4.09
N LYS A 77 -4.94 13.31 -3.03
CA LYS A 77 -5.36 14.66 -2.59
C LYS A 77 -4.29 15.40 -1.77
N LYS A 78 -3.06 14.90 -1.70
CA LYS A 78 -1.95 15.39 -0.85
C LYS A 78 -2.33 15.54 0.63
N SER A 79 -3.36 14.84 1.09
CA SER A 79 -3.84 14.86 2.47
C SER A 79 -3.09 13.84 3.32
N TYR A 80 -1.76 13.97 3.39
CA TYR A 80 -0.87 12.95 3.97
C TYR A 80 -1.15 12.63 5.44
N ARG A 81 -1.66 13.59 6.21
CA ARG A 81 -2.10 13.34 7.60
C ARG A 81 -3.26 12.34 7.65
N LYS A 82 -4.29 12.52 6.81
CA LYS A 82 -5.43 11.60 6.68
C LYS A 82 -5.01 10.24 6.12
N SER A 83 -4.06 10.22 5.16
CA SER A 83 -3.47 8.97 4.67
C SER A 83 -2.83 8.17 5.81
N LYS A 84 -2.01 8.83 6.63
CA LYS A 84 -1.37 8.22 7.79
C LYS A 84 -2.40 7.73 8.83
N GLU A 85 -3.44 8.51 9.11
CA GLU A 85 -4.53 8.12 10.01
C GLU A 85 -5.26 6.87 9.51
N ALA A 86 -5.55 6.77 8.21
CA ALA A 86 -6.13 5.58 7.62
C ALA A 86 -5.24 4.34 7.81
N LEU A 87 -3.92 4.46 7.59
CA LEU A 87 -2.98 3.37 7.83
C LEU A 87 -2.93 2.95 9.30
N LYS A 88 -3.01 3.89 10.26
CA LYS A 88 -2.99 3.57 11.71
C LYS A 88 -4.19 2.75 12.17
N ASN A 89 -5.29 2.74 11.43
CA ASN A 89 -6.46 1.91 11.72
C ASN A 89 -6.32 0.46 11.26
N ILE A 90 -5.21 0.11 10.60
CA ILE A 90 -4.97 -1.26 10.17
C ILE A 90 -4.76 -2.16 11.40
N PRO A 91 -5.50 -3.28 11.50
CA PRO A 91 -5.32 -4.23 12.60
C PRO A 91 -3.90 -4.84 12.60
N GLU A 92 -3.26 -4.92 13.76
CA GLU A 92 -1.88 -5.44 13.94
C GLU A 92 -1.68 -6.83 13.29
N LYS A 93 -2.68 -7.72 13.40
CA LYS A 93 -2.64 -9.08 12.83
C LYS A 93 -3.04 -9.15 11.34
N GLY A 94 -3.41 -8.02 10.73
CA GLY A 94 -4.01 -7.94 9.40
C GLY A 94 -3.00 -7.79 8.25
N LEU A 95 -1.73 -7.45 8.53
CA LEU A 95 -0.71 -7.22 7.50
C LEU A 95 0.21 -8.44 7.32
N ARG A 96 0.32 -8.93 6.08
CA ARG A 96 1.22 -10.03 5.71
C ARG A 96 1.74 -9.86 4.29
N GLY A 97 2.91 -10.46 4.02
CA GLY A 97 3.52 -10.49 2.69
C GLY A 97 3.70 -9.10 2.08
N ILE A 98 3.45 -8.99 0.78
CA ILE A 98 3.62 -7.75 0.01
C ILE A 98 2.84 -6.55 0.57
N ASN A 99 1.67 -6.78 1.20
CA ASN A 99 0.86 -5.70 1.75
C ASN A 99 1.48 -5.07 3.01
N ARG A 100 2.30 -5.83 3.76
CA ARG A 100 3.13 -5.28 4.84
C ARG A 100 4.17 -4.31 4.28
N VAL A 101 4.75 -4.63 3.13
CA VAL A 101 5.73 -3.76 2.45
C VAL A 101 5.06 -2.49 1.92
N VAL A 102 3.88 -2.62 1.30
CA VAL A 102 3.06 -1.46 0.88
C VAL A 102 2.77 -0.55 2.06
N TYR A 103 2.35 -1.13 3.20
CA TYR A 103 2.05 -0.39 4.41
C TYR A 103 3.23 0.47 4.87
N PHE A 104 4.40 -0.15 5.09
CA PHE A 104 5.56 0.58 5.59
C PHE A 104 6.15 1.55 4.56
N SER A 105 6.09 1.20 3.27
CA SER A 105 6.50 2.11 2.20
C SER A 105 5.63 3.36 2.15
N ASN A 106 4.30 3.20 2.21
CA ASN A 106 3.38 4.34 2.27
C ASN A 106 3.56 5.15 3.56
N LEU A 107 3.73 4.48 4.70
CA LEU A 107 3.90 5.15 5.99
C LEU A 107 5.18 6.00 6.01
N ALA A 108 6.32 5.44 5.56
CA ALA A 108 7.57 6.19 5.41
C ALA A 108 7.40 7.40 4.50
N TYR A 109 6.79 7.19 3.33
CA TYR A 109 6.52 8.28 2.38
C TYR A 109 5.71 9.41 3.01
N TYR A 110 4.63 9.10 3.72
CA TYR A 110 3.81 10.13 4.35
C TYR A 110 4.54 10.85 5.49
N HIS A 111 5.36 10.14 6.27
CA HIS A 111 6.23 10.78 7.26
C HIS A 111 7.21 11.76 6.59
N PHE A 112 7.84 11.38 5.47
CA PHE A 112 8.69 12.30 4.70
C PHE A 112 7.93 13.53 4.21
N LYS A 113 6.72 13.35 3.65
CA LYS A 113 5.88 14.46 3.16
C LYS A 113 5.37 15.37 4.28
N LEU A 114 5.29 14.87 5.51
CA LEU A 114 4.93 15.64 6.71
C LEU A 114 6.13 16.24 7.45
N ALA A 115 7.36 16.10 6.90
CA ALA A 115 8.60 16.49 7.56
C ALA A 115 8.85 15.81 8.93
N GLU A 116 8.23 14.65 9.16
CA GLU A 116 8.43 13.79 10.32
C GLU A 116 9.62 12.85 10.06
N THR A 117 10.81 13.47 9.88
CA THR A 117 11.98 12.82 9.29
C THR A 117 12.53 11.68 10.13
N LYS A 118 12.51 11.81 11.46
CA LYS A 118 13.04 10.77 12.37
C LYS A 118 12.25 9.47 12.25
N GLU A 119 10.93 9.58 12.24
CA GLU A 119 10.01 8.47 12.07
C GLU A 119 10.14 7.83 10.69
N ALA A 120 10.27 8.65 9.65
CA ALA A 120 10.47 8.16 8.28
C ALA A 120 11.76 7.34 8.14
N ILE A 121 12.89 7.86 8.64
CA ILE A 121 14.18 7.17 8.64
C ILE A 121 14.06 5.85 9.37
N LYS A 122 13.50 5.85 10.58
CA LYS A 122 13.34 4.64 11.39
C LYS A 122 12.56 3.56 10.65
N ILE A 123 11.44 3.93 10.00
CA ILE A 123 10.64 2.95 9.24
C ILE A 123 11.43 2.35 8.08
N VAL A 124 12.22 3.16 7.37
CA VAL A 124 13.06 2.69 6.26
C VAL A 124 14.16 1.75 6.76
N GLU A 125 14.84 2.11 7.84
CA GLU A 125 15.92 1.30 8.43
C GLU A 125 15.37 -0.02 9.01
N ASP A 126 14.26 0.03 9.77
CA ASP A 126 13.63 -1.15 10.39
C ASP A 126 13.07 -2.15 9.35
N ASN A 127 12.78 -1.71 8.13
CA ASN A 127 12.21 -2.55 7.06
C ASN A 127 13.15 -2.67 5.84
N LYS A 128 14.44 -2.36 6.01
CA LYS A 128 15.40 -2.31 4.91
C LYS A 128 15.46 -3.61 4.11
N LYS A 129 15.49 -4.76 4.80
CA LYS A 129 15.57 -6.08 4.16
C LYS A 129 14.41 -6.32 3.19
N GLU A 130 13.18 -6.03 3.60
CA GLU A 130 12.02 -6.16 2.74
C GLU A 130 12.01 -5.12 1.62
N PHE A 131 12.42 -3.88 1.88
CA PHE A 131 12.53 -2.86 0.82
C PHE A 131 13.54 -3.27 -0.24
N ASP A 132 14.71 -3.77 0.16
CA ASP A 132 15.73 -4.28 -0.77
C ASP A 132 15.20 -5.45 -1.60
N LEU A 133 14.41 -6.35 -1.01
CA LEU A 133 13.81 -7.49 -1.71
C LEU A 133 12.78 -7.04 -2.77
N TYR A 134 12.00 -6.00 -2.49
CA TYR A 134 10.91 -5.54 -3.35
C TYR A 134 11.26 -4.32 -4.22
N GLN A 135 12.48 -3.78 -4.15
CA GLN A 135 12.88 -2.56 -4.88
C GLN A 135 12.79 -2.68 -6.41
N ASN A 136 12.82 -3.91 -6.94
CA ASN A 136 12.67 -4.19 -8.37
C ASN A 136 11.29 -4.79 -8.73
N HIS A 137 10.37 -4.85 -7.78
CA HIS A 137 9.03 -5.37 -8.01
C HIS A 137 8.24 -4.41 -8.91
N SER A 138 7.55 -4.92 -9.93
CA SER A 138 6.87 -4.11 -10.96
C SER A 138 5.89 -3.08 -10.40
N LEU A 139 5.17 -3.42 -9.33
CA LEU A 139 4.17 -2.54 -8.72
C LEU A 139 4.72 -1.63 -7.59
N LEU A 140 5.81 -2.02 -6.93
CA LEU A 140 6.27 -1.35 -5.69
C LEU A 140 7.63 -0.68 -5.82
N GLY A 141 8.46 -1.15 -6.75
CA GLY A 141 9.84 -0.73 -6.88
C GLY A 141 9.97 0.77 -7.03
N LYS A 142 9.10 1.39 -7.84
CA LYS A 142 9.07 2.86 -8.01
C LYS A 142 8.86 3.60 -6.69
N HIS A 143 7.89 3.17 -5.88
CA HIS A 143 7.61 3.80 -4.59
C HIS A 143 8.73 3.58 -3.56
N ILE A 144 9.33 2.38 -3.54
CA ILE A 144 10.48 2.08 -2.67
C ILE A 144 11.70 2.93 -3.06
N LYS A 145 11.99 3.04 -4.36
CA LYS A 145 13.09 3.88 -4.87
C LYS A 145 12.86 5.36 -4.58
N LEU A 146 11.63 5.85 -4.67
CA LEU A 146 11.30 7.23 -4.26
C LEU A 146 11.55 7.45 -2.76
N ASN A 147 11.14 6.51 -1.90
CA ASN A 147 11.47 6.56 -0.47
C ASN A 147 12.98 6.55 -0.22
N GLN A 148 13.76 5.81 -1.03
CA GLN A 148 15.22 5.84 -0.94
C GLN A 148 15.79 7.23 -1.24
N VAL A 149 15.25 7.97 -2.22
CA VAL A 149 15.67 9.36 -2.48
C VAL A 149 15.37 10.25 -1.26
N TYR A 150 14.18 10.15 -0.68
CA TYR A 150 13.84 10.91 0.53
C TYR A 150 14.70 10.52 1.74
N TYR A 151 15.03 9.25 1.88
CA TYR A 151 15.94 8.74 2.90
C TYR A 151 17.35 9.33 2.75
N LEU A 152 17.94 9.28 1.55
CA LEU A 152 19.26 9.87 1.28
C LEU A 152 19.27 11.38 1.55
N LYS A 153 18.23 12.08 1.11
CA LYS A 153 18.03 13.50 1.43
C LYS A 153 18.01 13.74 2.94
N ALA A 154 17.27 12.92 3.68
CA ALA A 154 17.15 13.04 5.13
C ALA A 154 18.48 12.75 5.86
N LYS A 155 19.32 11.87 5.31
CA LYS A 155 20.69 11.61 5.79
C LYS A 155 21.73 12.64 5.32
N LYS A 156 21.29 13.67 4.56
CA LYS A 156 22.13 14.71 3.95
C LYS A 156 23.13 14.20 2.90
N GLU A 157 22.87 13.02 2.34
CA GLU A 157 23.64 12.42 1.24
C GLU A 157 23.13 12.95 -0.10
N LEU A 158 23.24 14.27 -0.30
CA LEU A 158 22.57 14.98 -1.39
C LEU A 158 23.08 14.59 -2.78
N ASP A 159 24.37 14.30 -2.93
CA ASP A 159 24.93 13.92 -4.23
C ASP A 159 24.40 12.55 -4.68
N THR A 160 24.41 11.56 -3.78
CA THR A 160 23.82 10.24 -4.02
C THR A 160 22.31 10.34 -4.27
N ALA A 161 21.61 11.22 -3.53
CA ALA A 161 20.19 11.46 -3.76
C ALA A 161 19.92 12.05 -5.16
N ARG A 162 20.76 12.99 -5.63
CA ARG A 162 20.64 13.61 -6.96
C ARG A 162 20.92 12.61 -8.07
N GLU A 163 21.95 11.79 -7.93
CA GLU A 163 22.28 10.73 -8.89
C GLU A 163 21.11 9.74 -9.03
N LEU A 164 20.60 9.24 -7.90
CA LEU A 164 19.45 8.34 -7.89
C LEU A 164 18.23 9.00 -8.51
N LEU A 165 17.90 10.23 -8.10
CA LEU A 165 16.76 10.97 -8.64
C LEU A 165 16.86 11.19 -10.15
N GLY A 166 18.06 11.50 -10.66
CA GLY A 166 18.34 11.64 -12.09
C GLY A 166 18.12 10.33 -12.83
N LYS A 167 18.67 9.21 -12.32
CA LYS A 167 18.45 7.88 -12.88
C LYS A 167 16.97 7.52 -12.96
N LEU A 168 16.21 7.73 -11.89
CA LEU A 168 14.77 7.43 -11.86
C LEU A 168 13.98 8.25 -12.89
N LYS A 169 14.34 9.51 -13.11
CA LYS A 169 13.70 10.36 -14.14
C LYS A 169 13.97 9.87 -15.57
N THR A 170 15.09 9.17 -15.80
CA THR A 170 15.39 8.56 -17.11
C THR A 170 14.85 7.14 -17.27
N GLU A 171 14.68 6.41 -16.17
CA GLU A 171 14.24 5.00 -16.16
C GLU A 171 12.72 4.87 -16.37
N TYR A 172 11.93 5.85 -15.92
CA TYR A 172 10.47 5.78 -15.92
C TYR A 172 9.83 6.81 -16.85
N THR A 173 8.70 6.42 -17.46
CA THR A 173 7.90 7.27 -18.37
C THR A 173 6.52 7.64 -17.82
N ASP A 174 6.13 7.11 -16.65
CA ASP A 174 4.86 7.40 -15.98
C ASP A 174 4.83 8.87 -15.53
N GLU A 175 3.97 9.68 -16.17
CA GLU A 175 3.87 11.13 -15.93
C GLU A 175 3.57 11.48 -14.46
N LYS A 176 2.66 10.73 -13.81
CA LYS A 176 2.31 10.99 -12.41
C LYS A 176 3.51 10.74 -11.51
N TYR A 177 4.26 9.67 -11.77
CA TYR A 177 5.47 9.36 -11.03
C TYR A 177 6.60 10.36 -11.29
N LEU A 178 6.79 10.79 -12.54
CA LEU A 178 7.76 11.86 -12.88
C LEU A 178 7.41 13.18 -12.19
N GLN A 179 6.12 13.50 -12.09
CA GLN A 179 5.65 14.65 -11.32
C GLN A 179 6.02 14.50 -9.83
N GLU A 180 5.79 13.34 -9.21
CA GLU A 180 6.21 13.08 -7.82
C GLU A 180 7.72 13.24 -7.62
N LEU A 181 8.54 12.72 -8.54
CA LEU A 181 10.00 12.89 -8.52
C LEU A 181 10.42 14.35 -8.64
N SER A 182 9.67 15.17 -9.39
CA SER A 182 9.97 16.61 -9.55
C SER A 182 9.70 17.42 -8.29
N GLU A 183 8.83 16.93 -7.38
CA GLU A 183 8.56 17.58 -6.10
C GLU A 183 9.71 17.42 -5.09
N VAL A 184 10.64 16.50 -5.33
CA VAL A 184 11.79 16.27 -4.45
C VAL A 184 12.79 17.42 -4.62
N LYS A 185 12.83 18.32 -3.64
CA LYS A 185 13.84 19.40 -3.56
C LYS A 185 15.11 18.90 -2.86
N LEU A 186 16.25 18.86 -3.55
CA LEU A 186 17.59 18.44 -3.07
C LEU A 186 18.59 19.60 -3.13
#